data_AF-A0A285S0J3-F1
#
_entry.id   AF-A0A285S0J3-F1
#
_cell.length_a   1.000
_cell.length_b   1.000
_cell.length_c   1.000
_cell.angle_alpha   90.00
_cell.angle_beta   90.00
_cell.angle_gamma   90.00
#
_symmetry.space_group_name_H-M   'P 1'
#
loop_
_entity.id
_entity.type
_entity.pdbx_description
1 polymer ?
#
loop_
_entity_poly.entity_id
_entity_poly.type
_entity_poly.pdbx_seq_one_letter_code
_entity_poly.pdbx_strand_id
1 'polypeptide(L)'
;MKKLLAALGCVVALAGPASAATTVDLAWGTADFAAFNGAGDLMIWGADAYVFGDTIDTPALLDLMLSFDLANPVTTATGYLDLSFGGALLLDGMLGTITQQEDQLTMVFDGLTGTAASAFGPSLTFELAFVDPLGAAPVSALVDGTSYDVVGYGAGSEAPAVPLPATLPLLLAGLGALGVRVRAGLRRA
;
A
#
# COMPACT_ATOMS: atom_id res chain seq x y z
N MET A 1 -9.81 35.01 -47.25
CA MET A 1 -10.58 33.81 -46.87
C MET A 1 -9.70 32.58 -47.00
N LYS A 2 -9.75 31.69 -45.99
CA LYS A 2 -9.22 30.31 -45.96
C LYS A 2 -7.69 30.19 -45.81
N LYS A 3 -7.28 29.82 -44.59
CA LYS A 3 -6.09 29.03 -44.19
C LYS A 3 -5.35 29.68 -43.02
N LEU A 4 -5.89 29.51 -41.81
CA LEU A 4 -5.13 29.37 -40.56
C LEU A 4 -6.09 28.93 -39.44
N LEU A 5 -6.93 27.93 -39.76
CA LEU A 5 -7.45 27.00 -38.78
C LEU A 5 -6.48 25.81 -38.75
N ALA A 6 -6.38 25.16 -37.59
CA ALA A 6 -5.61 23.96 -37.29
C ALA A 6 -4.23 24.21 -36.65
N ALA A 7 -4.24 24.68 -35.41
CA ALA A 7 -3.23 24.31 -34.42
C ALA A 7 -3.89 24.16 -33.04
N LEU A 8 -5.02 23.44 -32.98
CA LEU A 8 -5.49 22.86 -31.72
C LEU A 8 -4.62 21.61 -31.50
N GLY A 9 -3.41 21.83 -30.99
CA GLY A 9 -2.52 20.75 -30.59
C GLY A 9 -3.15 20.01 -29.41
N CYS A 10 -3.58 18.78 -29.66
CA CYS A 10 -4.04 17.86 -28.63
C CYS A 10 -2.90 17.71 -27.60
N VAL A 11 -3.04 18.34 -26.43
CA VAL A 11 -2.16 18.06 -25.30
C VAL A 11 -2.59 16.68 -24.80
N VAL A 12 -1.99 15.65 -25.37
CA VAL A 12 -2.03 14.33 -24.78
C VAL A 12 -1.21 14.46 -23.50
N ALA A 13 -1.89 14.58 -22.36
CA ALA A 13 -1.26 14.36 -21.08
C ALA A 13 -0.72 12.91 -21.13
N LEU A 14 0.60 12.78 -21.26
CA LEU A 14 1.29 11.51 -21.05
C LEU A 14 1.15 11.19 -19.56
N ALA A 15 0.00 10.66 -19.17
CA ALA A 15 -0.09 9.92 -17.93
C ALA A 15 0.91 8.77 -18.10
N GLY A 16 1.96 8.77 -17.27
CA GLY A 16 2.83 7.61 -17.18
C GLY A 16 1.99 6.38 -16.80
N PRO A 17 2.44 5.16 -17.13
CA PRO A 17 1.79 3.97 -16.59
C PRO A 17 1.73 4.10 -15.06
N ALA A 18 0.55 3.86 -14.49
CA ALA A 18 0.42 3.73 -13.04
C ALA A 18 1.34 2.57 -12.61
N SER A 19 2.23 2.84 -11.64
CA SER A 19 3.02 1.79 -10.99
C SER A 19 2.06 0.93 -10.20
N ALA A 20 2.17 -0.39 -10.30
CA ALA A 20 1.35 -1.28 -9.49
C ALA A 20 1.72 -1.07 -8.02
N ALA A 21 0.71 -1.04 -7.14
CA ALA A 21 0.94 -0.95 -5.70
C ALA A 21 1.81 -2.13 -5.22
N THR A 22 2.75 -1.85 -4.31
CA THR A 22 3.49 -2.90 -3.61
C THR A 22 2.53 -3.62 -2.66
N THR A 23 2.60 -4.94 -2.63
CA THR A 23 1.67 -5.81 -1.89
C THR A 23 2.41 -6.75 -0.96
N VAL A 24 1.70 -7.25 0.05
CA VAL A 24 2.13 -8.28 0.99
C VAL A 24 1.13 -9.42 0.90
N ASP A 25 1.61 -10.64 0.78
CA ASP A 25 0.78 -11.85 0.77
C ASP A 25 1.17 -12.73 1.95
N LEU A 26 0.24 -12.92 2.89
CA LEU A 26 0.33 -13.88 3.98
C LEU A 26 -0.53 -15.08 3.58
N ALA A 27 0.09 -16.05 2.91
CA ALA A 27 -0.60 -17.23 2.40
C ALA A 27 -1.20 -18.10 3.53
N TRP A 28 -0.56 -18.12 4.69
CA TRP A 28 -1.03 -18.80 5.90
C TRP A 28 -0.29 -18.26 7.13
N GLY A 29 -1.00 -18.05 8.23
CA GLY A 29 -0.43 -17.70 9.52
C GLY A 29 -1.29 -18.21 10.67
N THR A 30 -0.75 -18.08 11.88
CA THR A 30 -1.49 -18.37 13.12
C THR A 30 -1.50 -17.10 13.96
N ALA A 31 -2.71 -16.67 14.36
CA ALA A 31 -2.93 -15.54 15.23
C ALA A 31 -3.32 -16.03 16.63
N ASP A 32 -2.51 -15.73 17.63
CA ASP A 32 -2.77 -16.05 19.03
C ASP A 32 -3.55 -14.92 19.70
N PHE A 33 -4.64 -15.26 20.38
CA PHE A 33 -5.41 -14.30 21.16
C PHE A 33 -5.25 -14.53 22.67
N ALA A 34 -4.93 -13.46 23.39
CA ALA A 34 -4.87 -13.43 24.84
C ALA A 34 -5.73 -12.29 25.39
N ALA A 35 -6.48 -12.55 26.46
CA ALA A 35 -7.30 -11.56 27.12
C ALA A 35 -6.94 -11.44 28.60
N PHE A 36 -6.74 -10.20 29.08
CA PHE A 36 -6.43 -9.95 30.47
C PHE A 36 -6.96 -8.59 30.93
N ASN A 37 -7.63 -8.56 32.09
CA ASN A 37 -8.14 -7.33 32.71
C ASN A 37 -8.98 -6.43 31.79
N GLY A 38 -9.77 -7.02 30.89
CA GLY A 38 -10.61 -6.27 29.96
C GLY A 38 -9.88 -5.76 28.71
N ALA A 39 -8.59 -6.06 28.56
CA ALA A 39 -7.85 -5.89 27.31
C ALA A 39 -7.74 -7.23 26.57
N GLY A 40 -7.63 -7.16 25.25
CA GLY A 40 -7.35 -8.29 24.36
C GLY A 40 -6.18 -7.96 23.44
N ASP A 41 -5.29 -8.92 23.26
CA ASP A 41 -4.15 -8.87 22.36
C ASP A 41 -4.29 -9.97 21.31
N LEU A 42 -4.28 -9.62 20.03
CA LEU A 42 -4.22 -10.55 18.89
C LEU A 42 -2.85 -10.41 18.23
N MET A 43 -2.09 -11.50 18.18
CA MET A 43 -0.69 -11.47 17.77
C MET A 43 -0.39 -12.52 16.70
N ILE A 44 0.40 -12.16 15.71
CA ILE A 44 1.04 -13.05 14.74
C ILE A 44 2.54 -12.82 14.88
N TRP A 45 3.31 -13.89 15.05
CA TRP A 45 4.76 -13.82 15.25
C TRP A 45 5.48 -14.67 14.20
N GLY A 46 6.33 -14.02 13.41
CA GLY A 46 7.24 -14.64 12.46
C GLY A 46 6.54 -15.43 11.37
N ALA A 47 5.36 -14.98 10.91
CA ALA A 47 4.64 -15.68 9.86
C ALA A 47 5.30 -15.45 8.49
N ASP A 48 5.39 -16.51 7.68
CA ASP A 48 5.94 -16.40 6.34
C ASP A 48 5.00 -15.56 5.45
N ALA A 49 5.51 -14.43 4.98
CA ALA A 49 4.85 -13.56 4.04
C ALA A 49 5.71 -13.34 2.80
N TYR A 50 5.10 -12.84 1.74
CA TYR A 50 5.79 -12.51 0.51
C TYR A 50 5.46 -11.08 0.09
N VAL A 51 6.49 -10.29 -0.24
CA VAL A 51 6.33 -8.90 -0.68
C VAL A 51 6.54 -8.81 -2.18
N PHE A 52 5.55 -8.29 -2.90
CA PHE A 52 5.58 -8.10 -4.36
C PHE A 52 5.45 -6.62 -4.73
N GLY A 53 6.33 -6.11 -5.58
CA GLY A 53 6.28 -4.77 -6.14
C GLY A 53 7.33 -4.58 -7.24
N ASP A 54 7.26 -3.46 -7.95
CA ASP A 54 8.15 -3.18 -9.09
C ASP A 54 9.65 -3.22 -8.73
N THR A 55 9.99 -2.90 -7.49
CA THR A 55 11.38 -2.84 -6.99
C THR A 55 11.69 -3.86 -5.90
N ILE A 56 10.71 -4.65 -5.46
CA ILE A 56 10.84 -5.58 -4.35
C ILE A 56 10.08 -6.86 -4.65
N ASP A 57 10.78 -7.99 -4.56
CA ASP A 57 10.23 -9.31 -4.81
C ASP A 57 10.98 -10.27 -3.88
N THR A 58 10.49 -10.39 -2.65
CA THR A 58 11.23 -11.06 -1.57
C THR A 58 10.30 -11.72 -0.55
N PRO A 59 10.67 -12.88 -0.01
CA PRO A 59 10.04 -13.37 1.21
C PRO A 59 10.33 -12.43 2.38
N ALA A 60 9.45 -12.44 3.37
CA ALA A 60 9.55 -11.70 4.61
C ALA A 60 8.95 -12.52 5.77
N LEU A 61 9.34 -12.18 6.99
CA LEU A 61 8.64 -12.59 8.20
C LEU A 61 7.75 -11.44 8.63
N LEU A 62 6.46 -11.74 8.85
CA LEU A 62 5.45 -10.82 9.32
C LEU A 62 5.23 -11.01 10.82
N ASP A 63 5.42 -9.92 11.56
CA ASP A 63 4.93 -9.76 12.92
C ASP A 63 3.76 -8.77 12.89
N LEU A 64 2.67 -9.10 13.56
CA LEU A 64 1.50 -8.22 13.69
C LEU A 64 0.99 -8.31 15.11
N MET A 65 0.70 -7.17 15.72
CA MET A 65 0.10 -7.13 17.05
C MET A 65 -1.03 -6.10 17.06
N LEU A 66 -2.18 -6.50 17.58
CA LEU A 66 -3.30 -5.62 17.89
C LEU A 66 -3.59 -5.71 19.39
N SER A 67 -3.75 -4.57 20.03
CA SER A 67 -4.15 -4.45 21.44
C SER A 67 -5.38 -3.55 21.53
N PHE A 68 -6.42 -3.99 22.23
CA PHE A 68 -7.69 -3.29 22.32
C PHE A 68 -8.45 -3.55 23.62
N ASP A 69 -9.38 -2.65 23.98
CA ASP A 69 -10.35 -2.85 25.06
C ASP A 69 -11.46 -3.80 24.57
N LEU A 70 -11.74 -4.88 25.30
CA LEU A 70 -12.76 -5.87 24.94
C LEU A 70 -14.18 -5.30 24.88
N ALA A 71 -14.44 -4.21 25.61
CA ALA A 71 -15.72 -3.51 25.55
C ALA A 71 -15.88 -2.69 24.28
N ASN A 72 -14.77 -2.21 23.69
CA ASN A 72 -14.76 -1.31 22.53
C ASN A 72 -13.61 -1.64 21.57
N PRO A 73 -13.55 -2.86 21.00
CA PRO A 73 -12.35 -3.35 20.35
C PRO A 73 -11.92 -2.52 19.14
N VAL A 74 -12.87 -2.02 18.35
CA VAL A 74 -12.58 -1.27 17.11
C VAL A 74 -12.05 0.13 17.39
N THR A 75 -12.63 0.84 18.36
CA THR A 75 -12.34 2.26 18.58
C THR A 75 -11.15 2.48 19.52
N THR A 76 -10.71 1.43 20.21
CA THR A 76 -9.57 1.48 21.14
C THR A 76 -8.37 0.69 20.63
N ALA A 77 -8.48 0.06 19.46
CA ALA A 77 -7.39 -0.70 18.89
C ALA A 77 -6.17 0.16 18.63
N THR A 78 -5.03 -0.38 19.01
CA THR A 78 -3.68 0.07 18.69
C THR A 78 -2.89 -1.15 18.24
N GLY A 79 -1.76 -0.94 17.57
CA GLY A 79 -1.01 -2.07 17.06
C GLY A 79 0.09 -1.65 16.10
N TYR A 80 0.76 -2.65 15.57
CA TYR A 80 1.81 -2.49 14.58
C TYR A 80 1.86 -3.69 13.63
N LEU A 81 2.53 -3.49 12.49
CA LEU A 81 2.90 -4.51 11.53
C LEU A 81 4.37 -4.31 11.16
N ASP A 82 5.17 -5.36 11.36
CA ASP A 82 6.57 -5.41 10.98
C ASP A 82 6.79 -6.50 9.92
N LEU A 83 7.55 -6.16 8.89
CA LEU A 83 8.09 -7.09 7.91
C LEU A 83 9.61 -7.09 8.03
N SER A 84 10.20 -8.27 8.16
CA SER A 84 11.65 -8.43 8.21
C SER A 84 12.16 -9.45 7.21
N PHE A 85 13.38 -9.26 6.72
CA PHE A 85 14.07 -10.23 5.86
C PHE A 85 15.54 -10.30 6.25
N GLY A 86 16.04 -11.52 6.49
CA GLY A 86 17.42 -11.72 6.92
C GLY A 86 17.78 -10.98 8.22
N GLY A 87 16.79 -10.75 9.10
CA GLY A 87 16.96 -9.99 10.35
C GLY A 87 17.00 -8.47 10.18
N ALA A 88 16.81 -7.95 8.97
CA ALA A 88 16.70 -6.51 8.71
C ALA A 88 15.23 -6.10 8.56
N LEU A 89 14.89 -4.90 9.05
CA LEU A 89 13.56 -4.32 8.90
C LEU A 89 13.31 -3.90 7.44
N LEU A 90 12.32 -4.53 6.82
CA LEU A 90 11.81 -4.16 5.50
C LEU A 90 10.77 -3.06 5.62
N LEU A 91 9.76 -3.27 6.46
CA LEU A 91 8.65 -2.36 6.67
C LEU A 91 8.23 -2.41 8.14
N ASP A 92 7.93 -1.26 8.72
CA ASP A 92 7.26 -1.10 10.02
C ASP A 92 6.14 -0.07 9.82
N GLY A 93 5.01 -0.26 10.49
CA GLY A 93 3.89 0.66 10.47
C GLY A 93 3.05 0.56 11.73
N MET A 94 2.50 1.71 12.15
CA MET A 94 1.62 1.80 13.31
C MET A 94 0.16 1.77 12.86
N LEU A 95 -0.69 1.06 13.60
CA LEU A 95 -2.12 1.00 13.31
C LEU A 95 -2.75 2.39 13.44
N GLY A 96 -3.28 2.90 12.33
CA GLY A 96 -4.08 4.11 12.28
C GLY A 96 -5.57 3.83 12.46
N THR A 97 -6.10 2.84 11.72
CA THR A 97 -7.52 2.46 11.81
C THR A 97 -7.72 0.96 11.63
N ILE A 98 -8.81 0.45 12.22
CA ILE A 98 -9.30 -0.91 12.02
C ILE A 98 -10.80 -0.89 11.73
N THR A 99 -11.24 -1.78 10.86
CA THR A 99 -12.65 -2.08 10.61
C THR A 99 -12.85 -3.59 10.58
N GLN A 100 -14.08 -4.03 10.85
CA GLN A 100 -14.44 -5.44 10.86
C GLN A 100 -15.50 -5.71 9.79
N GLN A 101 -15.36 -6.84 9.12
CA GLN A 101 -16.34 -7.42 8.22
C GLN A 101 -16.56 -8.89 8.63
N GLU A 102 -17.42 -9.60 7.91
CA GLU A 102 -17.61 -11.03 8.14
C GLU A 102 -16.28 -11.76 8.00
N ASP A 103 -15.84 -12.40 9.10
CA ASP A 103 -14.62 -13.19 9.21
C ASP A 103 -13.31 -12.44 8.88
N GLN A 104 -13.33 -11.10 8.82
CA GLN A 104 -12.20 -10.30 8.34
C GLN A 104 -11.99 -9.01 9.14
N LEU A 105 -10.72 -8.68 9.34
CA LEU A 105 -10.24 -7.38 9.80
C LEU A 105 -9.59 -6.63 8.64
N THR A 106 -9.96 -5.37 8.44
CA THR A 106 -9.23 -4.46 7.55
C THR A 106 -8.55 -3.41 8.41
N MET A 107 -7.23 -3.35 8.32
CA MET A 107 -6.36 -2.47 9.10
C MET A 107 -5.63 -1.51 8.17
N VAL A 108 -5.45 -0.27 8.60
CA VAL A 108 -4.61 0.71 7.89
C VAL A 108 -3.44 1.06 8.79
N PHE A 109 -2.23 0.80 8.30
CA PHE A 109 -0.98 1.13 8.96
C PHE A 109 -0.39 2.39 8.32
N ASP A 110 -0.09 3.38 9.17
CA ASP A 110 0.49 4.66 8.79
C ASP A 110 1.91 4.81 9.35
N GLY A 111 2.58 5.90 8.99
CA GLY A 111 3.91 6.21 9.53
C GLY A 111 4.96 5.21 9.10
N LEU A 112 4.83 4.67 7.87
CA LEU A 112 5.65 3.58 7.39
C LEU A 112 7.15 3.89 7.44
N THR A 113 7.93 3.01 8.06
CA THR A 113 9.39 3.07 8.14
C THR A 113 10.03 1.79 7.61
N GLY A 114 11.36 1.79 7.47
CA GLY A 114 12.11 0.64 6.93
C GLY A 114 12.60 0.85 5.50
N THR A 115 13.35 -0.15 5.01
CA THR A 115 14.05 -0.07 3.72
C THR A 115 13.11 -0.11 2.51
N ALA A 116 11.93 -0.72 2.65
CA ALA A 116 10.92 -0.84 1.62
C ALA A 116 9.78 0.20 1.73
N ALA A 117 9.73 1.02 2.79
CA ALA A 117 8.62 1.93 3.07
C ALA A 117 8.21 2.81 1.89
N SER A 118 9.20 3.37 1.17
CA SER A 118 8.92 4.22 0.01
C SER A 118 8.18 3.52 -1.14
N ALA A 119 8.25 2.19 -1.23
CA ALA A 119 7.54 1.40 -2.24
C ALA A 119 6.05 1.20 -1.89
N PHE A 120 5.69 1.31 -0.61
CA PHE A 120 4.31 1.18 -0.13
C PHE A 120 3.54 2.50 -0.10
N GLY A 121 4.22 3.63 -0.30
CA GLY A 121 3.60 4.95 -0.21
C GLY A 121 3.40 5.41 1.24
N PRO A 122 2.42 6.28 1.53
CA PRO A 122 2.21 6.84 2.87
C PRO A 122 1.59 5.87 3.88
N SER A 123 0.85 4.85 3.41
CA SER A 123 0.14 3.90 4.25
C SER A 123 0.00 2.52 3.59
N LEU A 124 -0.22 1.50 4.41
CA LEU A 124 -0.48 0.10 4.02
C LEU A 124 -1.88 -0.28 4.50
N THR A 125 -2.75 -0.70 3.60
CA THR A 125 -4.01 -1.36 3.98
C THR A 125 -3.77 -2.86 4.03
N PHE A 126 -4.03 -3.50 5.16
CA PHE A 126 -3.87 -4.94 5.35
C PHE A 126 -5.20 -5.57 5.74
N GLU A 127 -5.61 -6.58 4.98
CA GLU A 127 -6.78 -7.39 5.21
C GLU A 127 -6.33 -8.72 5.84
N LEU A 128 -6.88 -9.06 7.01
CA LEU A 128 -6.62 -10.33 7.70
C LEU A 128 -7.94 -11.08 7.81
N ALA A 129 -8.01 -12.26 7.19
CA ALA A 129 -9.19 -13.11 7.20
C ALA A 129 -8.95 -14.35 8.06
N PHE A 130 -9.94 -14.69 8.88
CA PHE A 130 -9.96 -15.91 9.68
C PHE A 130 -10.41 -17.08 8.80
N VAL A 131 -9.67 -18.20 8.86
CA VAL A 131 -9.98 -19.41 8.06
C VAL A 131 -11.25 -20.09 8.58
N ASP A 132 -11.39 -20.15 9.91
CA ASP A 132 -12.60 -20.62 10.57
C ASP A 132 -13.58 -19.44 10.76
N PRO A 133 -14.86 -19.56 10.36
CA PRO A 133 -15.82 -18.46 10.48
C PRO A 133 -16.06 -18.02 11.92
N LEU A 134 -15.92 -16.71 12.16
CA LEU A 134 -16.18 -16.01 13.41
C LEU A 134 -17.42 -15.09 13.35
N GLY A 135 -17.99 -14.90 12.16
CA GLY A 135 -19.16 -14.08 11.88
C GLY A 135 -18.85 -12.60 11.65
N ALA A 136 -19.88 -11.75 11.73
CA ALA A 136 -19.80 -10.32 11.39
C ALA A 136 -19.00 -9.44 12.38
N ALA A 137 -18.62 -9.99 13.53
CA ALA A 137 -17.88 -9.28 14.58
C ALA A 137 -16.74 -10.17 15.09
N PRO A 138 -15.75 -10.49 14.24
CA PRO A 138 -14.72 -11.49 14.54
C PRO A 138 -13.97 -11.19 15.84
N VAL A 139 -13.67 -9.93 16.16
CA VAL A 139 -12.91 -9.59 17.39
C VAL A 139 -13.69 -9.92 18.66
N SER A 140 -15.02 -9.76 18.63
CA SER A 140 -15.88 -10.10 19.77
C SER A 140 -16.13 -11.60 19.91
N ALA A 141 -15.82 -12.39 18.88
CA ALA A 141 -15.94 -13.85 18.89
C ALA A 141 -14.66 -14.55 19.38
N LEU A 142 -13.55 -13.81 19.57
CA LEU A 142 -12.29 -14.37 20.02
C LEU A 142 -12.39 -14.89 21.47
N VAL A 143 -11.91 -16.11 21.67
CA VAL A 143 -11.81 -16.83 22.93
C VAL A 143 -10.37 -16.77 23.45
N ASP A 144 -10.20 -16.34 24.70
CA ASP A 144 -8.91 -16.26 25.39
C ASP A 144 -8.11 -17.56 25.32
N GLY A 145 -6.81 -17.46 25.06
CA GLY A 145 -5.88 -18.59 24.97
C GLY A 145 -6.07 -19.47 23.73
N THR A 146 -6.77 -18.96 22.71
CA THR A 146 -7.03 -19.68 21.46
C THR A 146 -6.18 -19.11 20.33
N SER A 147 -5.68 -20.01 19.48
CA SER A 147 -4.98 -19.68 18.24
C SER A 147 -5.94 -19.84 17.06
N TYR A 148 -5.86 -18.93 16.10
CA TYR A 148 -6.70 -18.91 14.91
C TYR A 148 -5.86 -18.99 13.66
N ASP A 149 -6.27 -19.83 12.72
CA ASP A 149 -5.67 -19.86 11.39
C ASP A 149 -6.14 -18.64 10.59
N VAL A 150 -5.20 -17.95 9.96
CA VAL A 150 -5.44 -16.70 9.25
C VAL A 150 -4.72 -16.67 7.91
N VAL A 151 -5.28 -15.91 6.98
CA VAL A 151 -4.62 -15.49 5.74
C VAL A 151 -4.68 -13.97 5.66
N GLY A 152 -3.77 -13.34 4.92
CA GLY A 152 -3.76 -11.90 4.84
C GLY A 152 -3.23 -11.35 3.54
N TYR A 153 -3.68 -10.14 3.21
CA TYR A 153 -3.26 -9.42 2.02
C TYR A 153 -3.08 -7.94 2.34
N GLY A 154 -1.89 -7.42 2.08
CA GLY A 154 -1.54 -6.01 2.22
C GLY A 154 -1.38 -5.33 0.88
N ALA A 155 -1.85 -4.09 0.75
CA ALA A 155 -1.58 -3.23 -0.39
C ALA A 155 -1.15 -1.84 0.09
N GLY A 156 0.02 -1.41 -0.39
CA GLY A 156 0.48 -0.04 -0.24
C GLY A 156 -0.45 0.94 -0.96
N SER A 157 -0.54 2.14 -0.42
CA SER A 157 -1.25 3.23 -1.10
C SER A 157 -0.40 3.75 -2.25
N GLU A 158 -1.00 3.86 -3.44
CA GLU A 158 -0.29 4.47 -4.57
C GLU A 158 0.14 5.89 -4.19
N ALA A 159 1.42 6.20 -4.40
CA ALA A 159 1.86 7.58 -4.34
C ALA A 159 1.07 8.38 -5.38
N PRO A 160 0.49 9.55 -5.02
CA PRO A 160 -0.29 10.33 -5.97
C PRO A 160 0.57 10.61 -7.20
N ALA A 161 0.02 10.30 -8.39
CA ALA A 161 0.71 10.51 -9.65
C ALA A 161 1.22 11.96 -9.69
N VAL A 162 2.54 12.13 -9.64
CA VAL A 162 3.16 13.46 -9.67
C VAL A 162 2.79 14.07 -11.03
N PRO A 163 2.01 15.16 -11.07
CA PRO A 163 1.68 15.79 -12.35
C PRO A 163 2.99 16.18 -13.02
N LEU A 164 3.24 15.65 -14.22
CA LEU A 164 4.40 16.09 -15.00
C LEU A 164 4.33 17.61 -15.12
N PRO A 165 5.43 18.33 -14.86
CA PRO A 165 5.45 19.77 -15.02
C PRO A 165 4.93 20.12 -16.42
N ALA A 166 3.91 20.97 -16.51
CA ALA A 166 3.38 21.44 -17.80
C ALA A 166 4.46 22.10 -18.68
N THR A 167 5.61 22.43 -18.11
CA THR A 167 6.81 22.92 -18.79
C THR A 167 7.47 21.88 -19.67
N LEU A 168 7.34 20.57 -19.41
CA LEU A 168 7.98 19.52 -20.20
C LEU A 168 7.34 19.39 -21.60
N PRO A 169 6.00 19.34 -21.77
CA PRO A 169 5.37 19.44 -23.08
C PRO A 169 5.70 20.75 -23.81
N LEU A 170 5.76 21.88 -23.09
CA LEU A 170 6.11 23.19 -23.65
C LEU A 170 7.57 23.24 -24.14
N LEU A 171 8.50 22.64 -23.40
CA LEU A 171 9.91 22.54 -23.79
C LEU A 171 10.06 21.68 -25.04
N LEU A 172 9.40 20.52 -25.09
CA LEU A 172 9.41 19.63 -26.25
C LEU A 172 8.81 20.30 -27.48
N ALA A 173 7.69 21.02 -27.32
CA ALA A 173 7.07 21.79 -28.41
C ALA A 173 7.98 22.94 -28.88
N GLY A 174 8.65 23.64 -27.95
CA GLY A 174 9.60 24.70 -28.24
C GLY A 174 10.83 24.20 -29.01
N LEU A 175 11.42 23.08 -28.58
CA LEU A 175 12.55 22.43 -29.27
C LEU A 175 12.15 21.91 -30.65
N GLY A 176 10.96 21.32 -30.78
CA GLY A 176 10.41 20.90 -32.07
C GLY A 176 10.23 22.07 -33.05
N ALA A 177 9.67 23.19 -32.59
CA ALA A 177 9.50 24.40 -33.40
C ALA A 177 10.85 25.01 -33.83
N LEU A 178 11.86 24.98 -32.95
CA LEU A 178 13.21 25.46 -33.25
C LEU A 178 13.89 24.59 -34.32
N GLY A 179 13.79 23.26 -34.20
CA GLY A 179 14.36 22.31 -35.16
C GLY A 179 13.79 22.46 -36.58
N VAL A 180 12.49 22.74 -36.72
CA VAL A 180 11.86 23.02 -38.02
C VAL A 180 12.40 24.32 -38.65
N ARG A 181 12.61 25.37 -37.85
CA ARG A 181 13.17 26.64 -38.34
C ARG A 181 14.61 26.52 -38.82
N VAL A 182 15.46 25.79 -38.09
CA VAL A 182 16.86 25.55 -38.48
C VAL A 182 16.94 24.81 -39.81
N ARG A 183 16.10 23.76 -40.00
CA ARG A 183 16.05 22.99 -41.24
C ARG A 183 15.53 23.79 -42.45
N ALA A 184 14.62 24.73 -42.22
CA ALA A 184 14.10 25.61 -43.28
C ALA A 184 15.12 26.69 -43.71
N GLY A 185 15.95 27.17 -42.78
CA GLY A 185 17.02 28.13 -43.08
C GLY A 185 18.15 27.52 -43.92
N LEU A 186 18.54 26.28 -43.62
CA LEU A 186 19.59 25.55 -44.34
C LEU A 186 19.25 25.18 -45.79
N ARG A 187 17.96 25.24 -46.21
CA ARG A 187 17.53 24.98 -47.60
C ARG A 187 17.49 26.24 -48.47
N ARG A 188 17.76 27.41 -47.91
CA ARG A 188 17.73 28.71 -48.61
C ARG A 188 19.13 29.32 -48.80
N ALA A 189 20.17 28.65 -48.32
CA ALA A 189 21.56 28.93 -48.62
C ALA A 189 22.04 27.91 -49.67
#